data_AF-A0A8S3YSG5-F1
#
_entry.id   AF-A0A8S3YSG5-F1
#
_cell.length_a   1.000
_cell.length_b   1.000
_cell.length_c   1.000
_cell.angle_alpha   90.00
_cell.angle_beta   90.00
_cell.angle_gamma   90.00
#
_symmetry.space_group_name_H-M   'P 1'
#
loop_
_entity.id
_entity.type
_entity.pdbx_description
1 polymer ?
#
loop_
_entity_poly.entity_id
_entity_poly.type
_entity_poly.pdbx_seq_one_letter_code
_entity_poly.pdbx_strand_id
1 'polypeptide(L)'
;REELKDDIRSRIWLTYRKNFQNIGGTGPSSDQGWGCMLRCGQMMLAQALILRHLGRKWRWTEDCTDDAYWKILKMFEDKKMATYSIHQIASMGEAEGKAVGQWFGPNTIAQVLKRIAVYDDWSGIAIHIALDNVVILDDI
;
A
#
# COMPACT_ATOMS: atom_id res chain seq x y z
N ARG A 1 -15.27 13.85 -20.10
CA ARG A 1 -14.79 12.49 -20.49
C ARG A 1 -13.29 12.36 -20.33
N GLU A 2 -12.50 13.33 -20.81
CA GLU A 2 -11.04 13.35 -20.59
C GLU A 2 -10.67 13.52 -19.12
N GLU A 3 -11.31 14.45 -18.39
CA GLU A 3 -11.04 14.63 -16.95
C GLU A 3 -11.19 13.35 -16.11
N LEU A 4 -12.17 12.50 -16.45
CA LEU A 4 -12.38 11.20 -15.78
C LEU A 4 -11.25 10.22 -16.11
N LYS A 5 -10.80 10.17 -17.36
CA LYS A 5 -9.69 9.31 -17.78
C LYS A 5 -8.39 9.75 -17.11
N ASP A 6 -8.13 11.05 -17.08
CA ASP A 6 -6.95 11.61 -16.42
C ASP A 6 -6.96 11.30 -14.92
N ASP A 7 -8.14 11.42 -14.30
CA ASP A 7 -8.31 11.10 -12.88
C ASP A 7 -7.99 9.64 -12.56
N ILE A 8 -8.47 8.71 -13.39
CA ILE A 8 -8.22 7.27 -13.22
C ILE A 8 -6.76 6.93 -13.56
N ARG A 9 -6.22 7.47 -14.66
CA ARG A 9 -4.84 7.24 -15.11
C ARG A 9 -3.82 7.72 -14.08
N SER A 10 -4.17 8.74 -13.30
CA SER A 10 -3.32 9.29 -12.25
C SER A 10 -3.23 8.44 -10.99
N ARG A 11 -4.01 7.36 -10.88
CA ARG A 11 -3.95 6.48 -9.71
C ARG A 11 -2.77 5.55 -9.83
N ILE A 12 -2.03 5.39 -8.72
CA ILE A 12 -1.00 4.37 -8.62
C ILE A 12 -1.70 3.02 -8.67
N TRP A 13 -1.44 2.28 -9.76
CA TRP A 13 -2.01 0.96 -10.00
C TRP A 13 -0.98 -0.11 -9.70
N LEU A 14 -1.31 -1.01 -8.78
CA LEU A 14 -0.43 -2.09 -8.34
C LEU A 14 -1.09 -3.42 -8.63
N THR A 15 -0.37 -4.28 -9.33
CA THR A 15 -0.83 -5.57 -9.82
C THR A 15 0.06 -6.69 -9.30
N TYR A 16 -0.30 -7.92 -9.62
CA TYR A 16 0.60 -9.06 -9.42
C TYR A 16 1.94 -8.84 -10.11
N ARG A 17 3.01 -9.25 -9.43
CA ARG A 17 4.38 -9.17 -9.88
C ARG A 17 5.04 -10.53 -9.70
N LYS A 18 6.10 -10.74 -10.47
CA LYS A 18 6.90 -11.96 -10.47
C LYS A 18 8.37 -11.59 -10.60
N ASN A 19 9.24 -12.54 -10.27
CA ASN A 19 10.69 -12.37 -10.31
C ASN A 19 11.21 -11.28 -9.37
N PHE A 20 10.47 -10.96 -8.29
CA PHE A 20 11.03 -10.20 -7.18
C PHE A 20 11.83 -11.13 -6.26
N GLN A 21 12.69 -10.55 -5.41
CA GLN A 21 13.49 -11.32 -4.45
C GLN A 21 12.58 -12.15 -3.54
N ASN A 22 12.91 -13.42 -3.27
CA ASN A 22 12.11 -14.28 -2.40
C ASN A 22 11.78 -13.62 -1.05
N ILE A 23 10.49 -13.59 -0.70
CA ILE A 23 10.01 -13.07 0.59
C ILE A 23 10.59 -13.96 1.70
N GLY A 24 11.22 -13.37 2.71
CA GLY A 24 11.88 -14.15 3.78
C GLY A 24 13.10 -14.97 3.33
N GLY A 25 13.61 -14.76 2.11
CA GLY A 25 14.77 -15.47 1.56
C GLY A 25 14.44 -16.80 0.87
N THR A 26 13.40 -17.51 1.32
CA THR A 26 12.98 -18.81 0.75
C THR A 26 11.52 -18.86 0.32
N GLY A 27 10.72 -17.84 0.66
CA GLY A 27 9.30 -17.75 0.30
C GLY A 27 9.06 -17.42 -1.17
N PRO A 28 7.81 -17.07 -1.55
CA PRO A 28 7.44 -16.80 -2.93
C PRO A 28 8.26 -15.66 -3.57
N SER A 29 8.49 -15.77 -4.88
CA SER A 29 9.04 -14.73 -5.76
C SER A 29 7.98 -14.13 -6.72
N SER A 30 6.72 -14.48 -6.47
CA SER A 30 5.53 -13.97 -7.17
C SER A 30 4.36 -13.93 -6.18
N ASP A 31 3.52 -12.89 -6.29
CA ASP A 31 2.30 -12.75 -5.51
C ASP A 31 1.04 -13.19 -6.26
N GLN A 32 1.21 -13.72 -7.47
CA GLN A 32 0.11 -14.24 -8.27
C GLN A 32 -0.66 -15.35 -7.54
N GLY A 33 -1.98 -15.21 -7.49
CA GLY A 33 -2.88 -16.20 -6.88
C GLY A 33 -3.18 -15.98 -5.40
N TRP A 34 -2.47 -15.08 -4.71
CA TRP A 34 -2.70 -14.83 -3.28
C TRP A 34 -2.59 -13.37 -2.85
N GLY A 35 -1.81 -12.55 -3.57
CA GLY A 35 -1.50 -11.17 -3.18
C GLY A 35 -2.56 -10.12 -3.48
N CYS A 36 -3.73 -10.46 -4.04
CA CYS A 36 -4.64 -9.44 -4.58
C CYS A 36 -5.12 -8.45 -3.52
N MET A 37 -5.49 -8.91 -2.32
CA MET A 37 -5.92 -8.01 -1.25
C MET A 37 -4.76 -7.12 -0.75
N LEU A 38 -3.53 -7.64 -0.77
CA LEU A 38 -2.35 -6.85 -0.41
C LEU A 38 -2.15 -5.73 -1.43
N ARG A 39 -2.29 -6.02 -2.74
CA ARG A 39 -2.25 -5.00 -3.80
C ARG A 39 -3.37 -3.99 -3.67
N CYS A 40 -4.59 -4.40 -3.33
CA CYS A 40 -5.70 -3.49 -3.04
C CYS A 40 -5.38 -2.55 -1.87
N GLY A 41 -4.82 -3.08 -0.77
CA GLY A 41 -4.36 -2.28 0.36
C GLY A 41 -3.27 -1.29 -0.03
N GLN A 42 -2.28 -1.73 -0.81
CA GLN A 42 -1.25 -0.84 -1.34
C GLN A 42 -1.84 0.30 -2.17
N MET A 43 -2.77 0.03 -3.09
CA MET A 43 -3.41 1.07 -3.91
C MET A 43 -4.23 2.06 -3.07
N MET A 44 -4.96 1.55 -2.06
CA MET A 44 -5.71 2.40 -1.13
C MET A 44 -4.77 3.35 -0.37
N LEU A 45 -3.69 2.82 0.19
CA LEU A 45 -2.72 3.62 0.93
C LEU A 45 -1.94 4.57 0.02
N ALA A 46 -1.51 4.11 -1.17
CA ALA A 46 -0.86 4.95 -2.16
C ALA A 46 -1.74 6.15 -2.52
N GLN A 47 -3.04 5.94 -2.69
CA GLN A 47 -3.97 7.04 -2.92
C GLN A 47 -4.04 8.00 -1.73
N ALA A 48 -4.05 7.51 -0.49
CA ALA A 48 -3.99 8.38 0.69
C ALA A 48 -2.69 9.21 0.74
N LEU A 49 -1.56 8.62 0.36
CA LEU A 49 -0.27 9.31 0.29
C LEU A 49 -0.24 10.37 -0.84
N ILE A 50 -0.83 10.07 -2.00
CA ILE A 50 -1.01 11.07 -3.07
C ILE A 50 -1.85 12.25 -2.55
N LEU A 51 -2.96 11.99 -1.84
CA LEU A 51 -3.78 13.06 -1.26
C LEU A 51 -2.98 13.88 -0.23
N ARG A 52 -2.20 13.22 0.61
CA ARG A 52 -1.41 13.85 1.68
C ARG A 52 -0.27 14.73 1.18
N HIS A 53 0.40 14.33 0.10
CA HIS A 53 1.63 14.97 -0.38
C HIS A 53 1.49 15.78 -1.66
N LEU A 54 0.53 15.44 -2.53
CA LEU A 54 0.31 16.11 -3.82
C LEU A 54 -1.09 16.73 -3.96
N GLY A 55 -2.08 16.24 -3.18
CA GLY A 55 -3.45 16.74 -3.15
C GLY A 55 -4.38 16.11 -4.20
N ARG A 56 -5.70 16.19 -3.96
CA ARG A 56 -6.73 15.54 -4.80
C ARG A 56 -6.77 16.04 -6.25
N LYS A 57 -6.39 17.29 -6.47
CA LYS A 57 -6.40 17.94 -7.79
C LYS A 57 -5.18 17.54 -8.65
N TRP A 58 -4.15 16.96 -8.05
CA TRP A 58 -2.98 16.47 -8.77
C TRP A 58 -3.37 15.42 -9.81
N ARG A 59 -2.68 15.44 -10.95
CA ARG A 59 -2.82 14.49 -12.05
C ARG A 59 -1.43 14.11 -12.54
N TRP A 60 -1.26 12.83 -12.86
CA TRP A 60 -0.02 12.30 -13.41
C TRP A 60 0.06 12.62 -14.91
N THR A 61 1.26 12.96 -15.36
CA THR A 61 1.63 13.08 -16.77
C THR A 61 2.89 12.27 -17.05
N GLU A 62 3.18 11.96 -18.32
CA GLU A 62 4.33 11.14 -18.71
C GLU A 62 5.67 11.80 -18.35
N ASP A 63 5.69 13.13 -18.28
CA ASP A 63 6.78 14.01 -17.91
C ASP A 63 6.78 14.40 -16.42
N CYS A 64 6.04 13.67 -15.58
CA CYS A 64 5.95 13.92 -14.14
C CYS A 64 7.35 13.91 -13.49
N THR A 65 7.75 15.07 -12.96
CA THR A 65 9.02 15.29 -12.25
C THR A 65 8.81 15.52 -10.76
N ASP A 66 7.59 15.35 -10.24
CA ASP A 66 7.27 15.55 -8.82
C ASP A 66 8.05 14.55 -7.94
N ASP A 67 9.00 15.06 -7.15
CA ASP A 67 9.82 14.23 -6.25
C ASP A 67 8.96 13.42 -5.26
N ALA A 68 7.86 14.02 -4.78
CA ALA A 68 6.94 13.35 -3.87
C ALA A 68 6.23 12.16 -4.54
N TYR A 69 5.85 12.27 -5.82
CA TYR A 69 5.27 11.14 -6.57
C TYR A 69 6.26 9.98 -6.64
N TRP A 70 7.50 10.26 -7.04
CA TRP A 70 8.55 9.25 -7.16
C TRP A 70 8.90 8.63 -5.80
N LYS A 71 8.89 9.41 -4.73
CA LYS A 71 9.08 8.91 -3.37
C LYS A 71 7.95 7.97 -2.95
N ILE A 72 6.69 8.35 -3.18
CA ILE A 72 5.52 7.49 -2.91
C ILE A 72 5.65 6.18 -3.69
N LEU A 73 5.91 6.24 -5.00
CA LEU A 73 6.02 5.05 -5.84
C LEU A 73 7.11 4.09 -5.34
N LYS A 74 8.27 4.62 -4.94
CA LYS A 74 9.38 3.83 -4.39
C LYS A 74 9.02 3.09 -3.11
N MET A 75 8.09 3.61 -2.30
CA MET A 75 7.65 2.96 -1.06
C MET A 75 6.85 1.67 -1.32
N PHE A 76 6.34 1.46 -2.53
CA PHE A 76 5.55 0.28 -2.93
C PHE A 76 6.31 -0.68 -3.85
N GLU A 77 7.59 -0.42 -4.16
CA GLU A 77 8.40 -1.35 -4.95
C GLU A 77 8.43 -2.74 -4.32
N ASP A 78 8.50 -3.80 -5.13
CA ASP A 78 8.61 -5.19 -4.66
C ASP A 78 10.05 -5.51 -4.20
N LYS A 79 10.55 -4.72 -3.25
CA LYS A 79 11.84 -4.87 -2.62
C LYS A 79 11.66 -4.82 -1.11
N LYS A 80 12.39 -5.68 -0.39
CA LYS A 80 12.36 -5.72 1.09
C LYS A 80 12.58 -4.36 1.76
N MET A 81 13.36 -3.47 1.15
CA MET A 81 13.69 -2.15 1.71
C MET A 81 12.59 -1.10 1.48
N ALA A 82 11.59 -1.36 0.64
CA ALA A 82 10.48 -0.45 0.44
C ALA A 82 9.42 -0.66 1.53
N THR A 83 9.03 0.43 2.19
CA THR A 83 8.21 0.45 3.42
C THR A 83 6.91 -0.33 3.29
N TYR A 84 6.17 -0.11 2.20
CA TYR A 84 4.88 -0.74 1.92
C TYR A 84 4.99 -1.80 0.81
N SER A 85 6.16 -2.41 0.64
CA SER A 85 6.38 -3.50 -0.33
C SER A 85 5.53 -4.72 -0.01
N ILE A 86 5.32 -5.57 -1.02
CA ILE A 86 4.68 -6.88 -0.83
C ILE A 86 5.44 -7.73 0.22
N HIS A 87 6.77 -7.58 0.30
CA HIS A 87 7.62 -8.23 1.29
C HIS A 87 7.26 -7.83 2.72
N GLN A 88 7.17 -6.52 2.97
CA GLN A 88 6.85 -5.99 4.30
C GLN A 88 5.43 -6.35 4.71
N ILE A 89 4.46 -6.19 3.79
CA ILE A 89 3.06 -6.51 4.05
C ILE A 89 2.87 -8.01 4.33
N ALA A 90 3.45 -8.89 3.51
CA ALA A 90 3.31 -10.32 3.71
C ALA A 90 3.98 -10.80 5.01
N SER A 91 5.18 -10.27 5.32
CA SER A 91 5.90 -10.64 6.56
C SER A 91 5.19 -10.12 7.81
N MET A 92 4.67 -8.89 7.77
CA MET A 92 3.92 -8.30 8.89
C MET A 92 2.58 -9.04 9.13
N GLY A 93 2.03 -9.71 8.10
CA GLY A 93 0.86 -10.56 8.21
C GLY A 93 0.99 -11.68 9.24
N GLU A 94 2.22 -12.14 9.53
CA GLU A 94 2.44 -13.18 10.53
C GLU A 94 1.96 -12.74 11.92
N ALA A 95 2.07 -11.45 12.24
CA ALA A 95 1.55 -10.89 13.49
C ALA A 95 0.01 -10.87 13.57
N GLU A 96 -0.67 -11.04 12.43
CA GLU A 96 -2.13 -11.21 12.32
C GLU A 96 -2.51 -12.69 12.08
N GLY A 97 -1.57 -13.63 12.32
CA GLY A 97 -1.77 -15.06 12.12
C GLY A 97 -1.88 -15.46 10.65
N LYS A 98 -1.35 -14.66 9.72
CA LYS A 98 -1.31 -14.96 8.28
C LYS A 98 0.10 -15.29 7.83
N ALA A 99 0.34 -16.54 7.46
CA ALA A 99 1.60 -16.93 6.86
C ALA A 99 1.79 -16.29 5.48
N VAL A 100 3.05 -16.07 5.08
CA VAL A 100 3.39 -15.61 3.74
C VAL A 100 2.77 -16.54 2.69
N GLY A 101 2.10 -15.96 1.69
CA GLY A 101 1.38 -16.74 0.67
C GLY A 101 -0.12 -16.92 0.95
N GLN A 102 -0.60 -16.56 2.14
CA GLN A 102 -2.03 -16.63 2.45
C GLN A 102 -2.78 -15.37 2.02
N TRP A 103 -4.06 -15.55 1.67
CA TRP A 103 -4.94 -14.46 1.33
C TRP A 103 -5.38 -13.67 2.57
N PHE A 104 -5.43 -12.34 2.45
CA PHE A 104 -5.89 -11.45 3.52
C PHE A 104 -7.32 -10.99 3.27
N GLY A 105 -8.10 -10.84 4.33
CA GLY A 105 -9.34 -10.07 4.28
C GLY A 105 -9.10 -8.57 4.46
N PRO A 106 -10.12 -7.71 4.22
CA PRO A 106 -10.00 -6.25 4.35
C PRO A 106 -9.50 -5.78 5.73
N ASN A 107 -10.01 -6.37 6.82
CA ASN A 107 -9.55 -6.00 8.17
C ASN A 107 -8.07 -6.33 8.38
N THR A 108 -7.62 -7.54 8.00
CA THR A 108 -6.22 -7.96 8.15
C THR A 108 -5.26 -7.01 7.42
N ILE A 109 -5.54 -6.65 6.16
CA ILE A 109 -4.67 -5.73 5.44
C ILE A 109 -4.66 -4.34 6.08
N ALA A 110 -5.79 -3.85 6.58
CA ALA A 110 -5.85 -2.58 7.30
C ALA A 110 -4.96 -2.61 8.56
N GLN A 111 -5.06 -3.66 9.38
CA GLN A 111 -4.24 -3.83 10.60
C GLN A 111 -2.75 -3.89 10.27
N VAL A 112 -2.37 -4.63 9.22
CA VAL A 112 -0.98 -4.69 8.75
C VAL A 112 -0.48 -3.32 8.31
N LEU A 113 -1.26 -2.58 7.51
CA LEU A 113 -0.86 -1.24 7.06
C LEU A 113 -0.74 -0.27 8.24
N LYS A 114 -1.63 -0.33 9.24
CA LYS A 114 -1.53 0.45 10.47
C LYS A 114 -0.21 0.21 11.20
N ARG A 115 0.24 -1.04 11.31
CA ARG A 115 1.52 -1.38 11.94
C ARG A 115 2.72 -0.86 11.14
N ILE A 116 2.67 -1.00 9.81
CA ILE A 116 3.78 -0.57 8.94
C ILE A 116 3.89 0.96 8.90
N ALA A 117 2.77 1.69 8.91
CA ALA A 117 2.75 3.15 8.82
C ALA A 117 3.51 3.86 9.95
N VAL A 118 3.72 3.20 11.09
CA VAL A 118 4.54 3.71 12.20
C VAL A 118 6.01 3.92 11.78
N TYR A 119 6.50 3.20 10.77
CA TYR A 119 7.86 3.33 10.25
C TYR A 119 7.98 4.35 9.10
N ASP A 120 6.90 5.06 8.76
CA ASP A 120 6.87 6.09 7.72
C ASP A 120 6.87 7.51 8.32
N ASP A 121 8.02 7.90 8.84
CA ASP A 121 8.23 9.22 9.44
C ASP A 121 7.97 10.37 8.46
N TRP A 122 8.17 10.13 7.17
CA TRP A 122 8.01 11.17 6.15
C TRP A 122 6.54 11.56 5.97
N SER A 123 5.63 10.58 5.93
CA SER A 123 4.21 10.85 5.76
C SER A 123 3.54 11.29 7.04
N GLY A 124 4.01 10.80 8.20
CA GLY A 124 3.47 11.16 9.51
C GLY A 124 1.96 10.90 9.60
N ILE A 125 1.50 9.77 9.06
CA ILE A 125 0.08 9.42 9.00
C ILE A 125 -0.32 8.56 10.20
N ALA A 126 -1.52 8.81 10.73
CA ALA A 126 -2.18 7.93 11.68
C ALA A 126 -3.24 7.10 10.94
N ILE A 127 -3.25 5.78 11.19
CA ILE A 127 -4.26 4.87 10.64
C ILE A 127 -5.16 4.40 11.78
N HIS A 128 -6.40 4.90 11.79
CA HIS A 128 -7.45 4.43 12.68
C HIS A 128 -8.28 3.35 11.97
N ILE A 129 -8.56 2.25 12.66
CA ILE A 129 -9.38 1.14 12.15
C ILE A 129 -10.57 1.01 13.10
N ALA A 130 -11.70 1.54 12.66
CA ALA A 130 -12.96 1.46 13.41
C ALA A 130 -13.47 0.00 13.38
N LEU A 131 -13.73 -0.55 14.56
CA LEU A 131 -14.30 -1.88 14.74
C LEU A 131 -15.76 -1.76 15.19
N ASP A 132 -16.49 -2.88 15.17
CA ASP A 132 -17.89 -2.96 15.62
C ASP A 132 -18.86 -1.98 14.92
N ASN A 133 -18.48 -1.50 13.74
CA ASN A 133 -19.22 -0.52 12.94
C ASN A 133 -19.43 0.85 13.63
N VAL A 134 -18.56 1.19 14.59
CA VAL A 134 -18.64 2.45 15.35
C VAL A 134 -17.32 3.21 15.22
N VAL A 135 -17.42 4.52 15.01
CA VAL A 135 -16.27 5.44 15.04
C VAL A 135 -16.35 6.23 16.35
N ILE A 136 -15.37 6.03 17.23
CA ILE A 136 -15.25 6.76 18.49
C ILE A 136 -14.35 7.97 18.25
N LEU A 137 -14.91 9.16 18.37
CA LEU A 137 -14.19 10.41 18.03
C LEU A 137 -13.01 10.69 18.97
N ASP A 138 -13.11 10.28 20.23
CA ASP A 138 -12.04 10.49 21.22
C ASP A 138 -10.79 9.62 20.96
N ASP A 139 -10.92 8.59 20.10
CA ASP A 139 -9.83 7.69 19.71
C ASP A 139 -9.11 8.15 18.41
N ILE A 140 -9.44 9.33 17.87
CA ILE A 140 -8.92 9.90 16.61
C ILE A 140 -8.17 11.21 16.88
#